data_AF-A0A3N5ULY3-F1
#
_entry.id   AF-A0A3N5ULY3-F1
#
_cell.length_a   1.000
_cell.length_b   1.000
_cell.length_c   1.000
_cell.angle_alpha   90.00
_cell.angle_beta   90.00
_cell.angle_gamma   90.00
#
_symmetry.space_group_name_H-M   'P 1'
#
loop_
_entity.id
_entity.type
_entity.pdbx_description
1 polymer ?
#
loop_
_entity_poly.entity_id
_entity_poly.type
_entity_poly.pdbx_seq_one_letter_code
_entity_poly.pdbx_strand_id
1 'polypeptide(L)'
;MKCSIFSTSSLALIISLTMIAASDNFNIAFAQESYLKLKSADVDYHDGDLDVDIQTDENIPSEKGKRGFGYGVLTDVGDEFVNNVLVAISDIGIQNYDKSTKNDKLHTHVLDLTGDISRACSGSDYEVAKSSSDNDAFDTVYPIDVKENKISISDVDVDDLASDTVKAITSFSAEAITHNDNIQHVCIDIQDVLKQPEISISYDTSNNNGNGNDDDNEDKNRKEHDDTKNDDNDDLFEIDIDQDIDVSNGC
;
A
#
# COMPACT_ATOMS: atom_id res chain seq x y z
N MET A 1 65.89 -7.00 -65.72
CA MET A 1 66.82 -7.04 -64.58
C MET A 1 66.88 -5.64 -63.95
N LYS A 2 66.76 -5.57 -62.60
CA LYS A 2 66.95 -4.42 -61.69
C LYS A 2 65.84 -3.35 -61.73
N CYS A 3 64.98 -3.24 -60.72
CA CYS A 3 65.13 -2.83 -59.30
C CYS A 3 64.88 -1.32 -59.09
N SER A 4 63.73 -1.03 -58.47
CA SER A 4 63.46 -0.11 -57.33
C SER A 4 64.10 1.28 -57.28
N ILE A 5 63.30 2.32 -56.97
CA ILE A 5 63.30 3.05 -55.68
C ILE A 5 62.24 4.17 -55.68
N PHE A 6 61.35 4.09 -54.68
CA PHE A 6 60.60 5.11 -53.91
C PHE A 6 60.33 6.51 -54.49
N SER A 7 59.07 6.94 -54.41
CA SER A 7 58.74 8.16 -53.66
C SER A 7 57.26 8.18 -53.23
N THR A 8 57.06 8.43 -51.95
CA THR A 8 55.83 8.46 -51.18
C THR A 8 55.01 9.72 -51.44
N SER A 9 53.70 9.60 -51.57
CA SER A 9 52.74 10.65 -51.23
C SER A 9 51.45 9.98 -50.77
N SER A 10 51.31 9.87 -49.45
CA SER A 10 50.14 9.31 -48.77
C SER A 10 48.96 10.27 -48.95
N LEU A 11 47.92 9.85 -49.68
CA LEU A 11 46.64 10.55 -49.72
C LEU A 11 45.70 9.84 -48.73
N ALA A 12 45.59 10.36 -47.52
CA ALA A 12 44.64 9.88 -46.52
C ALA A 12 43.23 10.36 -46.90
N LEU A 13 42.39 9.45 -47.37
CA LEU A 13 40.96 9.68 -47.56
C LEU A 13 40.27 9.60 -46.19
N ILE A 14 39.87 10.75 -45.65
CA ILE A 14 39.07 10.84 -44.43
C ILE A 14 37.61 10.50 -44.82
N ILE A 15 37.15 9.31 -44.45
CA ILE A 15 35.73 8.95 -44.50
C ILE A 15 35.09 9.54 -43.24
N SER A 16 34.46 10.71 -43.39
CA SER A 16 33.60 11.27 -42.34
C SER A 16 32.32 10.44 -42.25
N LEU A 17 32.30 9.50 -41.31
CA LEU A 17 31.09 8.76 -40.94
C LEU A 17 30.22 9.66 -40.06
N THR A 18 29.27 10.38 -40.67
CA THR A 18 28.21 11.04 -39.93
C THR A 18 27.27 9.97 -39.38
N MET A 19 27.47 9.61 -38.10
CA MET A 19 26.48 8.88 -37.31
C MET A 19 25.23 9.76 -37.21
N ILE A 20 24.20 9.45 -38.00
CA ILE A 20 22.85 9.91 -37.70
C ILE A 20 22.46 9.09 -36.47
N ALA A 21 22.60 9.68 -35.29
CA ALA A 21 21.96 9.16 -34.09
C ALA A 21 20.45 9.38 -34.29
N ALA A 22 19.78 8.39 -34.88
CA ALA A 22 18.37 8.20 -34.66
C ALA A 22 18.25 7.82 -33.18
N SER A 23 17.90 8.79 -32.35
CA SER A 23 17.37 8.52 -31.03
C SER A 23 15.99 7.89 -31.25
N ASP A 24 15.97 6.57 -31.40
CA ASP A 24 14.73 5.82 -31.33
C ASP A 24 14.24 5.92 -29.87
N ASN A 25 13.45 6.95 -29.59
CA ASN A 25 12.55 6.96 -28.45
C ASN A 25 11.49 5.89 -28.73
N PHE A 26 11.83 4.63 -28.48
CA PHE A 26 10.87 3.56 -28.31
C PHE A 26 10.07 3.85 -27.04
N ASN A 27 9.05 4.71 -27.16
CA ASN A 27 7.92 4.68 -26.24
C ASN A 27 7.14 3.40 -26.53
N ILE A 28 7.65 2.27 -26.04
CA ILE A 28 6.82 1.08 -25.88
C ILE A 28 5.92 1.42 -24.70
N ALA A 29 4.76 1.99 -24.98
CA ALA A 29 3.67 1.97 -24.02
C ALA A 29 3.26 0.51 -23.89
N PHE A 30 3.79 -0.18 -22.87
CA PHE A 30 3.23 -1.46 -22.48
C PHE A 30 1.77 -1.19 -22.09
N ALA A 31 0.85 -1.88 -22.76
CA ALA A 31 -0.55 -1.79 -22.40
C ALA A 31 -0.67 -2.37 -20.99
N GLN A 32 -1.01 -1.52 -20.03
CA GLN A 32 -1.32 -1.96 -18.67
C GLN A 32 -2.45 -2.98 -18.74
N GLU A 33 -2.21 -4.14 -18.13
CA GLU A 33 -3.17 -5.22 -18.04
C GLU A 33 -4.45 -4.74 -17.35
N SER A 34 -5.62 -5.03 -17.91
CA SER A 34 -6.90 -4.48 -17.43
C SER A 34 -7.23 -4.90 -16.00
N TYR A 35 -6.78 -6.08 -15.55
CA TYR A 35 -6.99 -6.49 -14.16
C TYR A 35 -6.17 -5.63 -13.18
N LEU A 36 -5.14 -4.91 -13.62
CA LEU A 36 -4.37 -3.96 -12.82
C LEU A 36 -4.90 -2.53 -12.90
N LYS A 37 -5.96 -2.27 -13.66
CA LYS A 37 -6.58 -0.94 -13.68
C LYS A 37 -7.59 -0.82 -12.55
N LEU A 38 -7.38 0.15 -11.68
CA LEU A 38 -8.23 0.41 -10.53
C LEU A 38 -9.44 1.23 -10.98
N LYS A 39 -10.63 0.76 -10.63
CA LYS A 39 -11.89 1.42 -10.98
C LYS A 39 -12.45 2.21 -9.81
N SER A 40 -12.43 1.61 -8.62
CA SER A 40 -12.84 2.25 -7.37
C SER A 40 -12.23 1.50 -6.20
N ALA A 41 -12.17 2.16 -5.06
CA ALA A 41 -11.89 1.53 -3.79
C ALA A 41 -12.74 2.17 -2.70
N ASP A 42 -13.17 1.34 -1.76
CA ASP A 42 -13.92 1.73 -0.57
C ASP A 42 -13.11 1.28 0.66
N VAL A 43 -12.95 2.18 1.63
CA VAL A 43 -12.27 1.94 2.89
C VAL A 43 -13.23 2.28 4.02
N ASP A 44 -13.55 1.30 4.84
CA ASP A 44 -14.47 1.43 5.95
C ASP A 44 -13.73 1.21 7.28
N TYR A 45 -13.71 2.23 8.12
CA TYR A 45 -13.09 2.17 9.45
C TYR A 45 -14.11 1.77 10.51
N HIS A 46 -13.78 0.79 11.36
CA HIS A 46 -14.66 0.35 12.44
C HIS A 46 -13.85 -0.24 13.60
N ASP A 47 -14.16 0.14 14.84
CA ASP A 47 -13.63 -0.46 16.07
C ASP A 47 -12.08 -0.65 16.19
N GLY A 48 -11.30 0.17 15.48
CA GLY A 48 -9.82 0.05 15.45
C GLY A 48 -9.29 -0.82 14.31
N ASP A 49 -10.19 -1.37 13.50
CA ASP A 49 -9.89 -2.11 12.29
C ASP A 49 -10.30 -1.30 11.04
N LEU A 50 -9.86 -1.78 9.89
CA LEU A 50 -10.34 -1.32 8.59
C LEU A 50 -10.70 -2.49 7.67
N ASP A 51 -11.72 -2.24 6.84
CA ASP A 51 -12.12 -3.08 5.73
C ASP A 51 -11.80 -2.35 4.42
N VAL A 52 -11.29 -3.09 3.43
CA VAL A 52 -10.91 -2.56 2.12
C VAL A 52 -11.57 -3.37 1.02
N ASP A 53 -12.34 -2.68 0.19
CA ASP A 53 -12.89 -3.19 -1.05
C ASP A 53 -12.19 -2.53 -2.24
N ILE A 54 -11.65 -3.34 -3.16
CA ILE A 54 -11.00 -2.87 -4.38
C ILE A 54 -11.73 -3.44 -5.60
N GLN A 55 -12.04 -2.57 -6.55
CA GLN A 55 -12.70 -2.92 -7.80
C GLN A 55 -11.77 -2.66 -8.98
N THR A 56 -11.59 -3.65 -9.85
CA THR A 56 -10.78 -3.56 -11.06
C THR A 56 -11.64 -3.56 -12.33
N ASP A 57 -11.06 -3.15 -13.46
CA ASP A 57 -11.74 -3.14 -14.76
C ASP A 57 -12.09 -4.55 -15.26
N GLU A 58 -11.22 -5.54 -15.01
CA GLU A 58 -11.40 -6.93 -15.43
C GLU A 58 -11.13 -7.94 -14.31
N ASN A 59 -11.57 -9.18 -14.55
CA ASN A 59 -11.45 -10.28 -13.60
C ASN A 59 -10.00 -10.55 -13.21
N ILE A 60 -9.79 -10.74 -11.92
CA ILE A 60 -8.49 -11.03 -11.32
C ILE A 60 -8.11 -12.47 -11.66
N PRO A 61 -7.00 -12.70 -12.38
CA PRO A 61 -6.57 -14.05 -12.72
C PRO A 61 -5.98 -14.76 -11.49
N SER A 62 -5.85 -16.08 -11.57
CA SER A 62 -4.95 -16.83 -10.70
C SER A 62 -3.58 -16.86 -11.38
N GLU A 63 -2.52 -16.45 -10.68
CA GLU A 63 -1.15 -16.52 -11.18
C GLU A 63 -0.23 -17.15 -10.13
N LYS A 64 0.76 -17.92 -10.58
CA LYS A 64 1.78 -18.57 -9.75
C LYS A 64 3.12 -18.49 -10.45
N GLY A 65 4.18 -18.07 -9.77
CA GLY A 65 5.49 -17.99 -10.40
C GLY A 65 6.47 -17.11 -9.64
N LYS A 66 7.51 -16.60 -10.32
CA LYS A 66 8.45 -15.61 -9.76
C LYS A 66 8.14 -14.17 -10.15
N ARG A 67 7.14 -14.00 -11.02
CA ARG A 67 6.55 -12.73 -11.41
C ARG A 67 5.10 -12.81 -10.99
N GLY A 68 4.59 -11.70 -10.49
CA GLY A 68 3.24 -11.62 -10.01
C GLY A 68 2.75 -10.20 -10.03
N PHE A 69 1.60 -10.02 -9.43
CA PHE A 69 0.96 -8.73 -9.29
C PHE A 69 0.23 -8.66 -7.96
N GLY A 70 -0.17 -7.45 -7.60
CA GLY A 70 -0.97 -7.26 -6.40
C GLY A 70 -1.59 -5.89 -6.32
N TYR A 71 -2.16 -5.66 -5.15
CA TYR A 71 -2.84 -4.43 -4.78
C TYR A 71 -2.36 -4.03 -3.39
N GLY A 72 -2.13 -2.74 -3.19
CA GLY A 72 -1.55 -2.20 -1.96
C GLY A 72 -2.43 -1.11 -1.36
N VAL A 73 -2.49 -1.08 -0.03
CA VAL A 73 -3.11 -0.04 0.79
C VAL A 73 -1.99 0.75 1.44
N LEU A 74 -1.82 2.00 1.01
CA LEU A 74 -0.75 2.89 1.44
C LEU A 74 -1.30 3.85 2.49
N THR A 75 -0.88 3.71 3.75
CA THR A 75 -1.33 4.56 4.89
C THR A 75 -0.36 5.67 5.24
N ASP A 76 0.89 5.52 4.84
CA ASP A 76 1.89 6.57 4.81
C ASP A 76 2.46 6.65 3.39
N VAL A 77 2.88 7.82 2.95
CA VAL A 77 3.55 8.04 1.66
C VAL A 77 4.69 9.02 1.89
N GLY A 78 5.74 8.56 2.57
CA GLY A 78 6.96 9.32 2.77
C GLY A 78 7.73 9.57 1.47
N ASP A 79 8.71 10.47 1.51
CA ASP A 79 9.47 10.87 0.32
C ASP A 79 10.46 9.79 -0.18
N GLU A 80 10.89 8.87 0.68
CA GLU A 80 11.90 7.84 0.36
C GLU A 80 11.57 6.43 0.90
N PHE A 81 10.63 6.33 1.85
CA PHE A 81 10.29 5.09 2.51
C PHE A 81 8.78 5.01 2.76
N VAL A 82 8.21 3.84 2.52
CA VAL A 82 6.82 3.54 2.82
C VAL A 82 6.78 2.32 3.73
N ASN A 83 6.49 2.54 5.01
CA ASN A 83 6.42 1.48 6.00
C ASN A 83 5.03 0.85 6.04
N ASN A 84 4.98 -0.41 6.47
CA ASN A 84 3.77 -1.13 6.82
C ASN A 84 2.61 -0.96 5.82
N VAL A 85 2.89 -1.26 4.56
CA VAL A 85 1.92 -1.30 3.47
C VAL A 85 1.22 -2.65 3.50
N LEU A 86 -0.09 -2.68 3.71
CA LEU A 86 -0.87 -3.88 3.47
C LEU A 86 -0.92 -4.16 1.97
N VAL A 87 -0.52 -5.36 1.57
CA VAL A 87 -0.61 -5.82 0.19
C VAL A 87 -1.41 -7.10 0.08
N ALA A 88 -2.16 -7.25 -1.01
CA ALA A 88 -2.71 -8.51 -1.49
C ALA A 88 -1.98 -8.89 -2.79
N ILE A 89 -1.12 -9.89 -2.74
CA ILE A 89 -0.19 -10.23 -3.82
C ILE A 89 -0.35 -11.69 -4.27
N SER A 90 -0.23 -11.94 -5.58
CA SER A 90 -0.18 -13.30 -6.11
C SER A 90 1.03 -14.07 -5.59
N ASP A 91 0.98 -15.40 -5.62
CA ASP A 91 2.09 -16.24 -5.15
C ASP A 91 3.37 -16.03 -5.99
N ILE A 92 4.27 -15.22 -5.43
CA ILE A 92 5.65 -14.98 -5.92
C ILE A 92 6.71 -15.76 -5.12
N GLY A 93 6.28 -16.72 -4.29
CA GLY A 93 7.15 -17.51 -3.42
C GLY A 93 7.50 -16.84 -2.09
N ILE A 94 6.83 -15.74 -1.72
CA ILE A 94 6.86 -15.23 -0.34
C ILE A 94 6.16 -16.28 0.54
N GLN A 95 6.73 -16.55 1.71
CA GLN A 95 6.14 -17.50 2.63
C GLN A 95 4.76 -16.99 3.07
N ASN A 96 3.73 -17.80 2.84
CA ASN A 96 2.36 -17.47 3.21
C ASN A 96 1.88 -18.41 4.32
N TYR A 97 1.28 -17.85 5.36
CA TYR A 97 0.72 -18.57 6.50
C TYR A 97 -0.81 -18.55 6.55
N ASP A 98 -1.46 -17.88 5.59
CA ASP A 98 -2.89 -17.91 5.42
C ASP A 98 -3.37 -19.36 5.20
N LYS A 99 -4.32 -19.78 6.04
CA LYS A 99 -4.96 -21.10 5.98
C LYS A 99 -6.32 -21.05 5.30
N SER A 100 -6.73 -19.88 4.80
CA SER A 100 -7.97 -19.70 4.07
C SER A 100 -8.00 -20.63 2.87
N THR A 101 -9.10 -21.36 2.75
CA THR A 101 -9.37 -22.25 1.62
C THR A 101 -10.27 -21.59 0.57
N LYS A 102 -10.62 -20.31 0.77
CA LYS A 102 -11.60 -19.58 -0.03
C LYS A 102 -10.99 -18.74 -1.15
N ASN A 103 -9.70 -18.42 -1.06
CA ASN A 103 -8.95 -17.63 -2.03
C ASN A 103 -7.63 -18.35 -2.35
N ASP A 104 -7.38 -18.61 -3.64
CA ASP A 104 -6.13 -19.21 -4.13
C ASP A 104 -5.35 -18.26 -5.06
N LYS A 105 -5.78 -17.01 -5.16
CA LYS A 105 -5.27 -16.01 -6.11
C LYS A 105 -4.28 -15.05 -5.49
N LEU A 106 -4.63 -14.49 -4.33
CA LEU A 106 -3.88 -13.43 -3.66
C LEU A 106 -3.67 -13.78 -2.19
N HIS A 107 -2.57 -13.32 -1.61
CA HIS A 107 -2.18 -13.50 -0.22
C HIS A 107 -1.84 -12.16 0.40
N THR A 108 -2.23 -11.99 1.67
CA THR A 108 -2.08 -10.74 2.41
C THR A 108 -0.75 -10.69 3.17
N HIS A 109 -0.06 -9.55 3.07
CA HIS A 109 1.18 -9.28 3.80
C HIS A 109 1.22 -7.81 4.21
N VAL A 110 1.94 -7.48 5.28
CA VAL A 110 2.34 -6.11 5.58
C VAL A 110 3.81 -5.96 5.22
N LEU A 111 4.13 -5.04 4.31
CA LEU A 111 5.46 -4.88 3.74
C LEU A 111 6.03 -3.51 4.03
N ASP A 112 7.33 -3.47 4.29
CA ASP A 112 8.11 -2.25 4.24
C ASP A 112 8.72 -2.10 2.86
N LEU A 113 8.49 -0.95 2.23
CA LEU A 113 8.97 -0.60 0.90
C LEU A 113 9.99 0.53 1.00
N THR A 114 11.07 0.42 0.24
CA THR A 114 12.10 1.45 0.13
C THR A 114 12.25 1.94 -1.30
N GLY A 115 12.44 3.25 -1.45
CA GLY A 115 12.91 3.89 -2.68
C GLY A 115 14.43 3.78 -2.87
N ASP A 116 15.18 3.27 -1.88
CA ASP A 116 16.60 2.95 -2.01
C ASP A 116 16.79 1.64 -2.78
N ILE A 117 16.55 1.71 -4.09
CA ILE A 117 16.54 0.56 -4.98
C ILE A 117 17.94 -0.02 -5.18
N SER A 118 18.10 -1.30 -4.85
CA SER A 118 19.34 -2.02 -5.10
C SER A 118 19.59 -2.20 -6.60
N ARG A 119 20.83 -2.54 -6.96
CA ARG A 119 21.16 -2.88 -8.36
C ARG A 119 20.32 -4.04 -8.91
N ALA A 120 19.81 -4.91 -8.06
CA ALA A 120 19.00 -6.06 -8.48
C ALA A 120 17.61 -5.60 -8.98
N CYS A 121 17.03 -4.60 -8.32
CA CYS A 121 15.73 -4.01 -8.68
C CYS A 121 15.85 -2.74 -9.53
N SER A 122 17.02 -2.52 -10.17
CA SER A 122 17.28 -1.31 -10.94
C SER A 122 16.19 -1.07 -11.99
N GLY A 123 15.47 0.05 -11.85
CA GLY A 123 14.40 0.45 -12.76
C GLY A 123 12.99 0.26 -12.19
N SER A 124 12.87 -0.34 -11.00
CA SER A 124 11.61 -0.42 -10.26
C SER A 124 11.34 0.81 -9.41
N ASP A 125 10.06 0.99 -9.05
CA ASP A 125 9.62 2.11 -8.22
C ASP A 125 9.97 1.89 -6.75
N TYR A 126 9.79 0.65 -6.27
CA TYR A 126 10.09 0.25 -4.90
C TYR A 126 10.80 -1.11 -4.83
N GLU A 127 11.53 -1.32 -3.74
CA GLU A 127 12.05 -2.62 -3.34
C GLU A 127 11.50 -2.96 -1.95
N VAL A 128 11.09 -4.21 -1.72
CA VAL A 128 10.72 -4.67 -0.37
C VAL A 128 11.98 -4.66 0.50
N ALA A 129 11.95 -3.91 1.58
CA ALA A 129 13.06 -3.81 2.51
C ALA A 129 13.33 -5.16 3.17
N LYS A 130 14.57 -5.65 3.04
CA LYS A 130 15.02 -6.95 3.61
C LYS A 130 14.90 -7.05 5.13
N SER A 131 14.71 -5.95 5.84
CA SER A 131 14.68 -5.87 7.31
C SER A 131 13.34 -6.26 7.92
N SER A 132 12.48 -6.99 7.19
CA SER A 132 11.18 -7.47 7.69
C SER A 132 11.26 -8.33 8.97
N SER A 133 12.46 -8.67 9.46
CA SER A 133 12.64 -9.21 10.81
C SER A 133 12.23 -8.26 11.94
N ASP A 134 12.04 -6.97 11.64
CA ASP A 134 11.55 -5.95 12.58
C ASP A 134 10.04 -5.66 12.39
N ASN A 135 9.40 -6.30 11.41
CA ASN A 135 7.98 -6.14 11.11
C ASN A 135 7.21 -7.36 11.62
N ASP A 136 6.73 -7.28 12.86
CA ASP A 136 5.94 -8.34 13.50
C ASP A 136 4.62 -8.63 12.73
N ALA A 137 4.15 -7.67 11.92
CA ALA A 137 2.94 -7.78 11.10
C ALA A 137 3.17 -8.40 9.71
N PHE A 138 4.42 -8.74 9.32
CA PHE A 138 4.73 -9.21 7.96
C PHE A 138 3.87 -10.41 7.52
N ASP A 139 3.69 -11.37 8.42
CA ASP A 139 2.91 -12.59 8.20
C ASP A 139 1.47 -12.39 8.69
N THR A 140 0.65 -11.73 7.88
CA THR A 140 -0.75 -11.51 8.24
C THR A 140 -1.63 -12.73 7.98
N VAL A 141 -2.77 -12.76 8.66
CA VAL A 141 -3.85 -13.74 8.42
C VAL A 141 -5.17 -13.03 8.06
N TYR A 142 -5.07 -11.80 7.55
CA TYR A 142 -6.24 -10.97 7.24
C TYR A 142 -7.16 -11.67 6.24
N PRO A 143 -8.45 -11.84 6.57
CA PRO A 143 -9.42 -12.44 5.67
C PRO A 143 -9.44 -11.73 4.32
N ILE A 144 -9.21 -12.48 3.25
CA ILE A 144 -9.29 -11.99 1.87
C ILE A 144 -10.27 -12.84 1.04
N ASP A 145 -11.14 -12.17 0.30
CA ASP A 145 -12.06 -12.77 -0.67
C ASP A 145 -11.85 -12.12 -2.05
N VAL A 146 -11.71 -12.95 -3.09
CA VAL A 146 -11.51 -12.49 -4.47
C VAL A 146 -12.59 -13.09 -5.36
N LYS A 147 -13.51 -12.25 -5.82
CA LYS A 147 -14.62 -12.64 -6.69
C LYS A 147 -14.59 -11.82 -7.97
N GLU A 148 -14.35 -12.50 -9.09
CA GLU A 148 -14.27 -11.87 -10.41
C GLU A 148 -13.25 -10.71 -10.38
N ASN A 149 -13.73 -9.46 -10.44
CA ASN A 149 -12.95 -8.22 -10.45
C ASN A 149 -13.05 -7.43 -9.13
N LYS A 150 -13.53 -8.06 -8.06
CA LYS A 150 -13.60 -7.49 -6.71
C LYS A 150 -12.65 -8.21 -5.75
N ILE A 151 -11.96 -7.42 -4.93
CA ILE A 151 -11.14 -7.87 -3.79
C ILE A 151 -11.75 -7.27 -2.54
N SER A 152 -11.92 -8.08 -1.50
CA SER A 152 -12.35 -7.65 -0.18
C SER A 152 -11.33 -8.14 0.84
N ILE A 153 -10.77 -7.24 1.63
CA ILE A 153 -9.91 -7.53 2.77
C ILE A 153 -10.60 -6.97 4.00
N SER A 154 -10.80 -7.77 5.04
CA SER A 154 -11.53 -7.36 6.24
C SER A 154 -10.69 -7.51 7.50
N ASP A 155 -11.12 -6.83 8.56
CA ASP A 155 -10.58 -6.93 9.91
C ASP A 155 -9.06 -6.62 9.95
N VAL A 156 -8.62 -5.62 9.19
CA VAL A 156 -7.21 -5.18 9.18
C VAL A 156 -6.97 -4.30 10.39
N ASP A 157 -6.10 -4.73 11.31
CA ASP A 157 -5.74 -3.94 12.49
C ASP A 157 -4.96 -2.70 12.05
N VAL A 158 -5.43 -1.51 12.41
CA VAL A 158 -4.75 -0.25 12.03
C VAL A 158 -3.38 -0.11 12.72
N ASP A 159 -3.16 -0.79 13.85
CA ASP A 159 -1.87 -0.79 14.57
C ASP A 159 -0.78 -1.56 13.81
N ASP A 160 -1.16 -2.48 12.91
CA ASP A 160 -0.23 -3.16 12.02
C ASP A 160 0.23 -2.25 10.86
N LEU A 161 -0.44 -1.12 10.64
CA LEU A 161 -0.15 -0.18 9.57
C LEU A 161 0.71 0.99 10.07
N ALA A 162 1.38 1.71 9.17
CA ALA A 162 2.24 2.83 9.57
C ALA A 162 1.46 4.05 10.08
N SER A 163 0.16 4.11 9.76
CA SER A 163 -0.73 5.24 10.03
C SER A 163 -2.17 4.72 9.96
N ASP A 164 -3.06 5.35 10.75
CA ASP A 164 -4.49 5.06 10.75
C ASP A 164 -5.22 5.57 9.50
N THR A 165 -4.55 6.34 8.64
CA THR A 165 -5.19 7.03 7.52
C THR A 165 -4.73 6.48 6.17
N VAL A 166 -5.61 5.83 5.42
CA VAL A 166 -5.33 5.37 4.04
C VAL A 166 -5.17 6.57 3.10
N LYS A 167 -3.98 6.69 2.49
CA LYS A 167 -3.61 7.78 1.56
C LYS A 167 -3.83 7.40 0.09
N ALA A 168 -3.62 6.14 -0.24
CA ALA A 168 -3.76 5.65 -1.60
C ALA A 168 -4.04 4.14 -1.65
N ILE A 169 -4.69 3.73 -2.73
CA ILE A 169 -4.80 2.33 -3.14
C ILE A 169 -4.04 2.18 -4.45
N THR A 170 -3.19 1.17 -4.56
CA THR A 170 -2.36 0.93 -5.74
C THR A 170 -2.57 -0.46 -6.29
N SER A 171 -2.37 -0.64 -7.60
CA SER A 171 -2.03 -1.92 -8.19
C SER A 171 -0.57 -1.91 -8.63
N PHE A 172 0.07 -3.08 -8.61
CA PHE A 172 1.50 -3.20 -8.93
C PHE A 172 1.84 -4.54 -9.60
N SER A 173 2.94 -4.56 -10.32
CA SER A 173 3.66 -5.79 -10.66
C SER A 173 4.79 -6.04 -9.67
N ALA A 174 5.08 -7.31 -9.41
CA ALA A 174 6.14 -7.73 -8.51
C ALA A 174 7.04 -8.79 -9.14
N GLU A 175 8.35 -8.66 -8.93
CA GLU A 175 9.35 -9.64 -9.36
C GLU A 175 10.22 -10.09 -8.20
N ALA A 176 10.20 -11.40 -7.91
CA ALA A 176 11.04 -12.03 -6.90
C ALA A 176 12.36 -12.51 -7.51
N ILE A 177 13.47 -11.89 -7.10
CA ILE A 177 14.82 -12.30 -7.49
C ILE A 177 15.34 -13.28 -6.45
N THR A 178 15.54 -14.54 -6.87
CA THR A 178 15.94 -15.64 -5.99
C THR A 178 17.40 -16.05 -6.17
N HIS A 179 18.06 -16.45 -5.10
CA HIS A 179 19.34 -17.17 -5.14
C HIS A 179 19.24 -18.45 -4.31
N ASN A 180 19.54 -19.61 -4.92
CA ASN A 180 19.36 -20.94 -4.32
C ASN A 180 17.95 -21.13 -3.74
N ASP A 181 16.93 -20.77 -4.52
CA ASP A 181 15.50 -20.84 -4.17
C ASP A 181 15.04 -19.97 -2.99
N ASN A 182 15.94 -19.17 -2.40
CA ASN A 182 15.58 -18.16 -1.42
C ASN A 182 15.36 -16.81 -2.11
N ILE A 183 14.23 -16.16 -1.82
CA ILE A 183 14.00 -14.78 -2.25
C ILE A 183 15.09 -13.90 -1.65
N GLN A 184 15.76 -13.16 -2.53
CA GLN A 184 16.75 -12.16 -2.15
C GLN A 184 16.18 -10.78 -2.34
N HIS A 185 15.40 -10.51 -3.38
CA HIS A 185 14.83 -9.19 -3.60
C HIS A 185 13.40 -9.34 -4.11
N VAL A 186 12.53 -8.40 -3.77
CA VAL A 186 11.22 -8.26 -4.37
C VAL A 186 11.14 -6.83 -4.90
N CYS A 187 11.06 -6.71 -6.21
CA CYS A 187 11.00 -5.44 -6.93
C CYS A 187 9.56 -5.14 -7.28
N ILE A 188 9.10 -3.92 -7.03
CA ILE A 188 7.71 -3.49 -7.19
C ILE A 188 7.65 -2.34 -8.20
N ASP A 189 6.77 -2.48 -9.20
CA ASP A 189 6.47 -1.42 -10.17
C ASP A 189 4.99 -1.07 -10.08
N ILE A 190 4.70 0.18 -9.77
CA ILE A 190 3.34 0.70 -9.63
C ILE A 190 2.69 0.78 -11.02
N GLN A 191 1.50 0.19 -11.14
CA GLN A 191 0.75 0.14 -12.39
C GLN A 191 -0.39 1.14 -12.40
N ASP A 192 -1.07 1.32 -11.26
CA ASP A 192 -2.16 2.29 -11.09
C ASP A 192 -2.24 2.78 -9.64
N VAL A 193 -2.86 3.94 -9.45
CA VAL A 193 -3.05 4.57 -8.14
C VAL A 193 -4.38 5.33 -8.07
N LEU A 194 -5.20 5.01 -7.06
CA LEU A 194 -6.30 5.86 -6.59
C LEU A 194 -5.83 6.62 -5.35
N LYS A 195 -6.02 7.95 -5.33
CA LYS A 195 -5.68 8.80 -4.18
C LYS A 195 -6.92 9.19 -3.38
N GLN A 196 -6.76 9.83 -2.21
CA GLN A 196 -7.88 10.17 -1.31
C GLN A 196 -9.11 10.93 -1.90
N PRO A 197 -9.08 11.70 -3.00
CA PRO A 197 -10.35 12.18 -3.58
C PRO A 197 -11.09 11.12 -4.42
N GLU A 198 -10.43 10.02 -4.77
CA GLU A 198 -10.91 8.94 -5.64
C GLU A 198 -11.28 7.68 -4.84
N ILE A 199 -10.88 7.61 -3.58
CA ILE A 199 -11.23 6.56 -2.63
C ILE A 199 -12.46 7.00 -1.85
N SER A 200 -13.45 6.12 -1.77
CA SER A 200 -14.59 6.29 -0.88
C SER A 200 -14.16 5.89 0.52
N ILE A 201 -14.24 6.81 1.49
CA ILE A 201 -13.85 6.57 2.87
C ILE A 201 -15.08 6.74 3.75
N SER A 202 -15.38 5.72 4.55
CA SER A 202 -16.42 5.79 5.57
C SER A 202 -15.86 5.44 6.94
N TYR A 203 -16.49 6.00 7.97
CA TYR A 203 -16.17 5.74 9.36
C TYR A 203 -17.44 5.26 10.02
N ASP A 204 -17.44 4.04 10.54
CA ASP A 204 -18.54 3.61 11.37
C ASP A 204 -18.50 4.43 12.65
N THR A 205 -19.34 5.46 12.67
CA THR A 205 -19.47 6.32 13.83
C THR A 205 -20.41 5.57 14.77
N SER A 206 -19.88 4.57 15.46
CA SER A 206 -20.52 3.97 16.63
C SER A 206 -20.52 4.96 17.82
N ASN A 207 -20.92 6.21 17.56
CA ASN A 207 -21.26 7.16 18.60
C ASN A 207 -22.68 6.86 19.08
N ASN A 208 -22.75 6.19 20.22
CA ASN A 208 -23.71 6.43 21.30
C ASN A 208 -25.06 6.97 20.85
N ASN A 209 -26.00 6.06 20.55
CA ASN A 209 -27.40 6.43 20.50
C ASN A 209 -28.26 5.42 21.23
N GLY A 210 -28.80 5.87 22.36
CA GLY A 210 -29.97 5.27 22.98
C GLY A 210 -29.65 4.44 24.21
N ASN A 211 -29.42 5.13 25.33
CA ASN A 211 -30.02 4.72 26.60
C ASN A 211 -31.56 4.72 26.40
N GLY A 212 -32.06 3.71 25.69
CA GLY A 212 -33.46 3.41 25.54
C GLY A 212 -33.87 2.65 26.79
N ASN A 213 -34.31 3.40 27.79
CA ASN A 213 -35.15 2.87 28.85
C ASN A 213 -36.37 2.22 28.18
N ASP A 214 -36.31 0.90 27.99
CA ASP A 214 -37.52 0.11 27.85
C ASP A 214 -38.12 -0.04 29.25
N ASP A 215 -38.94 0.96 29.60
CA ASP A 215 -39.91 0.91 30.68
C ASP A 215 -40.95 -0.18 30.34
N ASP A 216 -40.68 -1.42 30.73
CA ASP A 216 -41.73 -2.42 30.92
C ASP A 216 -41.81 -2.85 32.39
N ASN A 217 -42.85 -2.27 33.02
CA ASN A 217 -43.37 -2.56 34.35
C ASN A 217 -43.49 -4.07 34.62
N GLU A 218 -42.80 -4.60 35.64
CA GLU A 218 -43.35 -5.62 36.55
C GLU A 218 -42.74 -5.50 37.97
N ASP A 219 -43.38 -4.66 38.80
CA ASP A 219 -44.03 -5.06 40.06
C ASP A 219 -43.22 -5.92 41.09
N LYS A 220 -42.76 -5.26 42.16
CA LYS A 220 -43.07 -5.54 43.59
C LYS A 220 -41.89 -5.44 44.58
N ASN A 221 -42.14 -4.66 45.63
CA ASN A 221 -41.66 -4.79 47.02
C ASN A 221 -40.17 -4.55 47.35
N ARG A 222 -39.85 -3.37 47.92
CA ARG A 222 -39.52 -3.22 49.36
C ARG A 222 -39.11 -1.77 49.74
N LYS A 223 -39.88 -1.22 50.68
CA LYS A 223 -39.53 -0.42 51.87
C LYS A 223 -38.53 0.76 51.77
N GLU A 224 -39.11 1.93 52.02
CA GLU A 224 -38.72 2.92 53.05
C GLU A 224 -37.22 3.16 53.28
N HIS A 225 -36.73 4.35 52.91
CA HIS A 225 -36.29 5.30 53.94
C HIS A 225 -36.22 6.74 53.42
N ASP A 226 -36.69 7.63 54.28
CA ASP A 226 -36.82 9.07 54.14
C ASP A 226 -35.50 9.83 54.34
N ASP A 227 -35.49 11.05 53.79
CA ASP A 227 -34.65 12.21 54.11
C ASP A 227 -33.11 12.14 53.91
N THR A 228 -32.57 13.03 53.06
CA THR A 228 -31.85 14.27 53.50
C THR A 228 -30.75 14.75 52.50
N LYS A 229 -30.94 15.98 51.98
CA LYS A 229 -29.98 17.06 51.61
C LYS A 229 -29.14 17.04 50.32
N ASN A 230 -29.31 18.18 49.62
CA ASN A 230 -28.40 18.94 48.78
C ASN A 230 -26.90 18.72 49.03
N ASP A 231 -26.12 18.69 47.95
CA ASP A 231 -25.00 19.61 47.76
C ASP A 231 -24.73 19.81 46.26
N ASP A 232 -24.51 21.07 45.91
CA ASP A 232 -24.14 21.59 44.61
C ASP A 232 -22.73 21.08 44.20
N ASN A 233 -22.51 20.87 42.90
CA ASN A 233 -21.52 21.63 42.12
C ASN A 233 -21.35 21.02 40.72
N ASP A 234 -21.67 21.86 39.75
CA ASP A 234 -21.29 21.74 38.35
C ASP A 234 -19.77 21.83 38.22
N ASP A 235 -19.13 20.84 37.60
CA ASP A 235 -17.79 21.00 37.03
C ASP A 235 -17.87 20.70 35.52
N LEU A 236 -18.23 21.75 34.79
CA LEU A 236 -17.92 21.95 33.39
C LEU A 236 -16.40 22.05 33.25
N PHE A 237 -15.76 21.09 32.59
CA PHE A 237 -14.39 21.27 32.12
C PHE A 237 -14.40 22.16 30.87
N GLU A 238 -14.12 23.45 31.07
CA GLU A 238 -13.64 24.36 30.03
C GLU A 238 -12.18 24.01 29.71
N ILE A 239 -11.88 23.77 28.43
CA ILE A 239 -10.51 23.69 27.91
C ILE A 239 -10.09 25.10 27.51
N ASP A 240 -9.23 25.72 28.31
CA ASP A 240 -8.48 26.93 27.94
C ASP A 240 -7.39 26.54 26.93
N ILE A 241 -7.48 27.09 25.72
CA ILE A 241 -6.43 27.00 24.70
C ILE A 241 -5.60 28.28 24.78
N ASP A 242 -4.48 28.21 25.49
CA ASP A 242 -3.42 29.23 25.38
C ASP A 242 -2.73 29.08 24.02
N GLN A 243 -3.00 30.02 23.11
CA GLN A 243 -2.27 30.20 21.86
C GLN A 243 -1.07 31.12 22.09
N ASP A 244 0.11 30.55 22.30
CA ASP A 244 1.38 31.25 22.08
C ASP A 244 1.94 30.84 20.71
N ILE A 245 1.54 31.57 19.67
CA ILE A 245 2.25 31.62 18.38
C ILE A 245 3.18 32.83 18.45
N ASP A 246 4.44 32.59 18.82
CA ASP A 246 5.46 33.62 18.71
C ASP A 246 6.01 33.65 17.28
N VAL A 247 5.57 34.66 16.54
CA VAL A 247 6.03 35.00 15.19
C VAL A 247 7.33 35.78 15.33
N SER A 248 8.47 35.13 15.07
CA SER A 248 9.73 35.84 14.87
C SER A 248 10.23 35.66 13.44
N ASN A 249 9.74 36.56 12.56
CA ASN A 249 10.54 37.05 11.44
C ASN A 249 11.64 37.97 11.98
N GLY A 250 12.89 37.74 11.59
CA GLY A 250 13.99 38.60 11.98
C GLY A 250 15.22 38.50 11.07
N CYS A 251 15.19 39.35 10.03
CA CYS A 251 16.31 40.02 9.33
C CYS A 251 17.35 39.18 8.56
#